data_AF-A0A2M9B8E4-F1
#
_entry.id   AF-A0A2M9B8E4-F1
#
_cell.length_a   1.000
_cell.length_b   1.000
_cell.length_c   1.000
_cell.angle_alpha   90.00
_cell.angle_beta   90.00
_cell.angle_gamma   90.00
#
_symmetry.space_group_name_H-M   'P 1'
#
loop_
_entity.id
_entity.type
_entity.pdbx_description
1 polymer ?
#
loop_
_entity_poly.entity_id
_entity_poly.type
_entity_poly.pdbx_seq_one_letter_code
_entity_poly.pdbx_strand_id
1 'polypeptide(L)' 'MDLTSCPGCDAPAEVLWRFCEESTAGPVEHVKVRCVRRHWFLGSTESLFGSRA' A
#
# COMPACT_ATOMS: atom_id res chain seq x y z
N MET A 1 -11.03 -3.52 -9.93
CA MET A 1 -9.74 -4.14 -9.58
C MET A 1 -8.70 -3.04 -9.68
N ASP A 2 -8.02 -2.72 -8.59
CA ASP A 2 -7.05 -1.63 -8.50
C ASP A 2 -5.62 -2.21 -8.44
N LEU A 3 -4.69 -1.61 -9.17
CA LEU A 3 -3.34 -2.11 -9.36
C LEU A 3 -2.30 -1.05 -8.97
N THR A 4 -1.22 -1.51 -8.35
CA THR A 4 -0.05 -0.70 -7.99
C THR A 4 1.23 -1.53 -8.16
N SER A 5 2.39 -0.94 -7.87
CA SER A 5 3.67 -1.65 -7.86
C SER A 5 3.95 -2.27 -6.49
N CYS A 6 4.62 -3.42 -6.46
CA CYS A 6 5.02 -4.05 -5.21
C CYS A 6 6.16 -3.26 -4.52
N PRO A 7 6.01 -2.81 -3.26
CA PRO A 7 7.06 -2.06 -2.56
C PRO A 7 8.40 -2.78 -2.44
N GLY A 8 8.39 -4.12 -2.40
CA GLY A 8 9.61 -4.92 -2.23
C GLY A 8 10.27 -5.39 -3.52
N CYS A 9 9.55 -5.41 -4.65
CA CYS A 9 10.10 -6.03 -5.88
C CYS A 9 9.59 -5.42 -7.19
N ASP A 10 8.86 -4.31 -7.14
CA ASP A 10 8.30 -3.55 -8.26
C ASP A 10 7.32 -4.30 -9.18
N ALA A 11 7.12 -5.61 -8.99
CA ALA A 11 6.15 -6.38 -9.77
C ALA A 11 4.71 -5.87 -9.57
N PRO A 12 3.82 -6.05 -10.56
CA PRO A 12 2.41 -5.66 -10.44
C PRO A 12 1.75 -6.28 -9.19
N ALA A 13 1.02 -5.44 -8.46
CA ALA A 13 0.33 -5.79 -7.23
C ALA A 13 -1.12 -5.34 -7.22
N GLU A 14 -2.00 -6.24 -6.79
CA GLU A 14 -3.41 -5.96 -6.58
C GLU A 14 -3.60 -5.30 -5.23
N VAL A 15 -4.39 -4.21 -5.20
CA VAL A 15 -4.92 -3.66 -3.96
C VAL A 15 -6.11 -4.50 -3.52
N LEU A 16 -5.91 -5.25 -2.44
CA LEU A 16 -6.92 -6.13 -1.85
C LEU A 16 -7.91 -5.36 -0.99
N TRP A 17 -7.46 -4.27 -0.38
CA TRP A 17 -8.26 -3.45 0.51
C TRP A 17 -7.61 -2.08 0.72
N ARG A 18 -8.45 -1.06 0.89
CA ARG A 18 -8.04 0.33 1.17
C ARG A 18 -9.08 0.97 2.09
N PHE A 19 -8.61 1.70 3.09
CA PHE A 19 -9.46 2.44 4.00
C PHE A 19 -8.71 3.65 4.56
N CYS A 20 -9.47 4.66 4.97
CA CYS A 20 -8.95 5.81 5.67
C CYS A 20 -9.28 5.65 7.15
N GLU A 21 -8.29 5.80 8.01
CA GLU A 21 -8.46 5.81 9.46
C GLU A 21 -8.24 7.23 9.99
N GLU A 22 -9.17 7.72 10.81
CA GLU A 22 -9.02 8.99 11.50
C GLU A 22 -7.92 8.84 12.55
N SER A 23 -6.85 9.65 12.45
CA SER A 23 -5.75 9.65 13.40
C SER A 23 -5.56 11.03 14.02
N THR A 24 -4.82 11.09 15.13
CA THR A 24 -4.54 12.34 15.86
C THR A 24 -3.81 13.39 15.01
N ALA A 25 -3.01 12.94 14.04
CA ALA A 25 -2.27 13.79 13.11
C ALA A 25 -3.05 14.09 11.80
N GLY A 26 -4.32 13.70 11.73
CA GLY A 26 -5.14 13.76 10.54
C GLY A 26 -5.42 12.38 9.94
N PRO A 27 -6.22 12.30 8.86
CA PRO A 27 -6.62 11.03 8.26
C PRO A 27 -5.44 10.31 7.60
N VAL A 28 -5.35 8.98 7.81
CA VAL A 28 -4.28 8.15 7.26
C VAL A 28 -4.83 7.14 6.25
N GLU A 29 -4.33 7.27 5.01
CA GLU A 29 -4.40 6.33 3.88
C GLU A 29 -3.83 4.94 4.20
N HIS A 30 -4.60 3.91 4.55
CA HIS A 30 -4.09 2.53 4.68
C HIS A 30 -4.49 1.62 3.52
N VAL A 31 -3.57 0.73 3.13
CA VAL A 31 -3.75 -0.17 1.99
C VAL A 31 -3.10 -1.54 2.22
N LYS A 32 -3.80 -2.59 1.75
CA LYS A 32 -3.29 -3.95 1.66
C LYS A 32 -3.06 -4.33 0.21
N VAL A 33 -1.85 -4.77 -0.12
CA VAL A 33 -1.47 -5.17 -1.48
C VAL A 33 -0.91 -6.58 -1.53
N ARG A 34 -1.10 -7.26 -2.68
CA ARG A 34 -0.47 -8.54 -2.98
C ARG A 34 0.02 -8.57 -4.43
N CYS A 35 1.31 -8.83 -4.61
CA CYS A 35 1.91 -8.92 -5.94
C CYS A 35 1.82 -10.32 -6.56
N VAL A 36 2.06 -10.40 -7.87
CA VAL A 36 2.15 -11.68 -8.62
C VAL A 36 3.24 -12.61 -8.08
N ARG A 37 4.28 -12.06 -7.44
CA ARG A 37 5.34 -12.80 -6.73
C ARG A 37 4.96 -13.21 -5.30
N ARG A 38 3.70 -12.99 -4.91
CA ARG A 38 3.08 -13.34 -3.61
C ARG A 38 3.64 -12.63 -2.37
N HIS A 39 4.43 -11.57 -2.52
CA HIS A 39 4.66 -10.63 -1.41
C HIS A 39 3.34 -9.96 -1.03
N TRP A 40 3.14 -9.75 0.26
CA TRP A 40 1.99 -9.05 0.80
C TRP A 40 2.47 -7.95 1.73
N PHE A 41 1.83 -6.79 1.63
CA PHE A 41 2.11 -5.64 2.49
C PHE A 41 0.79 -5.07 3.00
N LEU A 42 0.81 -4.58 4.23
CA LEU A 42 -0.25 -3.81 4.85
C LEU A 42 0.42 -2.64 5.56
N GLY A 43 0.01 -1.43 5.25
CA GLY A 43 0.61 -0.22 5.81
C GLY A 43 -0.05 1.04 5.27
N SER A 44 0.42 2.20 5.72
CA SER A 44 -0.02 3.46 5.12
C SER A 44 0.53 3.61 3.70
N THR A 45 -0.20 4.33 2.83
CA THR A 45 0.23 4.64 1.47
C THR A 45 1.56 5.37 1.46
N GLU A 46 1.77 6.28 2.42
CA GLU A 46 3.06 6.96 2.62
C GLU A 46 4.20 5.99 2.96
N SER A 47 3.98 5.03 3.86
CA SER A 47 5.05 4.09 4.26
C SER A 47 5.43 3.13 3.13
N LEU A 48 4.47 2.77 2.27
CA LEU A 48 4.65 1.77 1.23
C LEU A 48 5.08 2.36 -0.11
N PHE A 49 4.65 3.58 -0.43
CA PHE A 49 4.83 4.21 -1.74
C PHE A 49 5.41 5.62 -1.68
N GLY A 50 5.60 6.18 -0.47
CA GLY A 50 6.26 7.45 -0.31
C GLY A 50 7.66 7.40 -0.91
N SER A 51 7.99 8.39 -1.72
CA SER A 51 9.35 8.60 -2.17
C SER A 51 10.22 8.78 -0.92
N ARG A 52 11.15 7.84 -0.68
CA ARG A 52 12.27 8.06 0.23
C ARG A 52 12.99 9.32 -0.25
N ALA A 53 12.90 10.41 0.52
CA ALA A 53 13.78 11.56 0.38
C ALA A 53 15.23 11.15 0.67
#